data_AF-A0A5M8SXJ3-F1
#
_entry.id   AF-A0A5M8SXJ3-F1
#
_cell.length_a   1.000
_cell.length_b   1.000
_cell.length_c   1.000
_cell.angle_alpha   90.00
_cell.angle_beta   90.00
_cell.angle_gamma   90.00
#
_symmetry.space_group_name_H-M   'P 1'
#
loop_
_entity.id
_entity.type
_entity.pdbx_description
1 polymer ?
#
loop_
_entity_poly.entity_id
_entity_poly.type
_entity_poly.pdbx_seq_one_letter_code
_entity_poly.pdbx_strand_id
1 'polypeptide(L)'
;MTISSTRRKLLGTLGSAGALASLGAAPRIAGALPPDAPSVPDGLLDLARLRSYKARRSSSWDRTGGNADAVPVEPGATATLLDVTGAGAITHIWFTISTKDQHHLKNLVLRAWWDGESSPSIEAPIGDFYGLGLGEYFTYQSELLTVAPVKALNAYFEMPFSSAAKVTVTNQGKQRVDSLYYALDYVTLPSLPADIGRFHAQYRQSAPPKATVEDWQVNWDKSVDGIKNLKGESNYVYLEATGRGHFIGVTHAVEQNQEGWFGEGDDMFFIDGDQLPTINGTGTEDYFNGAWDFNGQPFSYAHNGAPCIIDAERIGGRYCLYRWHTESPITFEKSIKVTIEHGHGNHRSDNFYSVAYWYQTEPHAPFPALPAPEDRIPRIFAVGGAGAAKPKE
;
A
#
# COMPACT_ATOMS: atom_id res chain seq x y z
N MET A 1 47.50 -2.47 -70.55
CA MET A 1 48.41 -3.62 -70.77
C MET A 1 47.56 -4.87 -70.70
N THR A 2 47.51 -5.63 -71.81
CA THR A 2 47.38 -7.11 -71.91
C THR A 2 46.21 -7.81 -71.20
N ILE A 3 45.50 -8.84 -71.69
CA ILE A 3 45.54 -9.69 -72.88
C ILE A 3 44.25 -10.55 -72.83
N SER A 4 43.64 -10.75 -74.00
CA SER A 4 43.08 -12.01 -74.56
C SER A 4 42.16 -12.96 -73.76
N SER A 5 40.99 -13.20 -74.37
CA SER A 5 40.30 -14.49 -74.70
C SER A 5 40.69 -15.78 -73.96
N THR A 6 39.78 -16.73 -73.71
CA THR A 6 39.35 -17.73 -74.72
C THR A 6 38.16 -18.58 -74.22
N ARG A 7 37.19 -18.82 -75.12
CA ARG A 7 36.09 -19.80 -74.98
C ARG A 7 36.59 -21.25 -75.14
N ARG A 8 36.00 -22.21 -74.41
CA ARG A 8 35.60 -23.50 -75.01
C ARG A 8 34.53 -24.24 -74.21
N LYS A 9 33.43 -24.55 -74.89
CA LYS A 9 32.37 -25.52 -74.52
C LYS A 9 32.84 -26.94 -74.86
N LEU A 10 32.38 -27.95 -74.11
CA LEU A 10 32.10 -29.33 -74.55
C LEU A 10 31.24 -29.97 -73.43
N LEU A 11 29.95 -30.33 -73.61
CA LEU A 11 29.29 -31.45 -74.35
C LEU A 11 29.05 -32.71 -73.49
N GLY A 12 27.81 -33.22 -73.51
CA GLY A 12 27.41 -34.59 -73.11
C GLY A 12 26.35 -34.64 -71.99
N THR A 13 25.03 -34.57 -72.26
CA THR A 13 24.07 -35.66 -72.62
C THR A 13 23.37 -36.35 -71.44
N LEU A 14 22.07 -36.02 -71.29
CA LEU A 14 20.85 -36.84 -71.07
C LEU A 14 20.83 -38.15 -70.23
N GLY A 15 19.79 -38.21 -69.37
CA GLY A 15 19.22 -39.41 -68.72
C GLY A 15 19.49 -39.41 -67.20
N SER A 16 18.53 -39.47 -66.28
CA SER A 16 17.27 -40.23 -66.24
C SER A 16 16.37 -39.70 -65.11
N ALA A 17 15.09 -40.04 -65.18
CA ALA A 17 14.04 -39.78 -64.20
C ALA A 17 14.39 -40.23 -62.76
N GLY A 18 13.97 -39.44 -61.77
CA GLY A 18 14.05 -39.77 -60.35
C GLY A 18 12.82 -39.25 -59.60
N ALA A 19 12.13 -40.17 -58.94
CA ALA A 19 10.77 -40.07 -58.42
C ALA A 19 10.54 -38.99 -57.35
N LEU A 20 9.31 -38.46 -57.36
CA LEU A 20 8.66 -37.80 -56.22
C LEU A 20 8.62 -38.77 -55.02
N ALA A 21 9.38 -38.46 -53.97
CA ALA A 21 9.23 -39.09 -52.66
C ALA A 21 8.63 -38.07 -51.68
N SER A 22 7.38 -38.30 -51.33
CA SER A 22 6.68 -37.66 -50.23
C SER A 22 7.38 -37.96 -48.89
N LEU A 23 8.04 -36.96 -48.31
CA LEU A 23 8.46 -37.01 -46.92
C LEU A 23 7.24 -36.74 -46.03
N GLY A 24 6.58 -37.82 -45.60
CA GLY A 24 5.60 -37.76 -44.52
C GLY A 24 6.29 -37.31 -43.23
N ALA A 25 5.80 -36.22 -42.64
CA ALA A 25 6.19 -35.82 -41.31
C ALA A 25 5.67 -36.86 -40.31
N ALA A 26 6.58 -37.57 -39.65
CA ALA A 26 6.23 -38.44 -38.53
C ALA A 26 5.65 -37.61 -37.37
N PRO A 27 4.62 -38.10 -36.65
CA PRO A 27 4.12 -37.40 -35.47
C PRO A 27 5.20 -37.41 -34.39
N ARG A 28 5.47 -36.24 -33.79
CA ARG A 28 6.26 -36.17 -32.55
C ARG A 28 5.47 -36.88 -31.46
N ILE A 29 5.94 -38.07 -31.08
CA ILE A 29 5.48 -38.75 -29.87
C ILE A 29 6.05 -37.94 -28.70
N ALA A 30 5.20 -37.15 -28.04
CA ALA A 30 5.52 -36.64 -26.71
C ALA A 30 5.59 -37.86 -25.79
N GLY A 31 6.79 -38.31 -25.47
CA GLY A 31 6.98 -39.39 -24.50
C GLY A 31 6.37 -38.98 -23.17
N ALA A 32 5.49 -39.80 -22.63
CA ALA A 32 5.01 -39.64 -21.25
C ALA A 32 6.24 -39.70 -20.33
N LEU A 33 6.41 -38.68 -19.49
CA LEU A 33 7.48 -38.68 -18.50
C LEU A 33 7.25 -39.83 -17.50
N PRO A 34 8.33 -40.50 -17.04
CA PRO A 34 8.21 -41.51 -15.99
C PRO A 34 7.55 -40.90 -14.75
N PRO A 35 6.74 -41.68 -14.00
CA PRO A 35 5.95 -41.19 -12.87
C PRO A 35 6.77 -40.57 -11.72
N ASP A 36 8.09 -40.78 -11.69
CA ASP A 36 9.01 -40.32 -10.64
C ASP A 36 10.13 -39.38 -11.15
N ALA A 37 9.96 -38.73 -12.31
CA ALA A 37 10.95 -37.76 -12.76
C ALA A 37 10.96 -36.53 -11.80
N PRO A 38 12.12 -36.10 -11.28
CA PRO A 38 12.19 -34.92 -10.44
C PRO A 38 11.62 -33.71 -11.21
N SER A 39 10.58 -33.09 -10.65
CA SER A 39 10.04 -31.86 -11.19
C SER A 39 11.00 -30.70 -10.90
N VAL A 40 11.06 -29.74 -11.82
CA VAL A 40 11.67 -28.45 -11.51
C VAL A 40 10.91 -27.85 -10.34
N PRO A 41 11.59 -27.38 -9.26
CA PRO A 41 10.91 -26.78 -8.12
C PRO A 41 9.93 -25.68 -8.55
N ASP A 42 8.73 -25.69 -7.98
CA ASP A 42 7.77 -24.59 -8.12
C ASP A 42 8.47 -23.29 -7.67
N GLY A 43 8.40 -22.23 -8.49
CA GLY A 43 9.10 -20.97 -8.24
C GLY A 43 10.39 -20.74 -9.03
N LEU A 44 11.21 -21.77 -9.29
CA LEU A 44 12.59 -21.59 -9.81
C LEU A 44 12.64 -20.81 -11.14
N LEU A 45 11.63 -21.01 -11.99
CA LEU A 45 11.58 -20.43 -13.33
C LEU A 45 10.46 -19.39 -13.50
N ASP A 46 9.82 -18.93 -12.42
CA ASP A 46 8.62 -18.10 -12.51
C ASP A 46 8.85 -16.77 -13.23
N LEU A 47 10.02 -16.15 -13.06
CA LEU A 47 10.40 -14.97 -13.82
C LEU A 47 10.60 -15.27 -15.32
N ALA A 48 11.07 -16.47 -15.66
CA ALA A 48 11.32 -16.90 -17.03
C ALA A 48 10.07 -17.44 -17.74
N ARG A 49 8.95 -17.65 -17.02
CA ARG A 49 7.68 -18.06 -17.62
C ARG A 49 7.11 -16.92 -18.47
N LEU A 50 6.81 -17.23 -19.73
CA LEU A 50 6.15 -16.28 -20.62
C LEU A 50 4.75 -15.95 -20.11
N ARG A 51 4.40 -14.65 -20.09
CA ARG A 51 3.13 -14.15 -19.55
C ARG A 51 2.19 -13.72 -20.68
N SER A 52 0.89 -13.97 -20.49
CA SER A 52 -0.16 -13.69 -21.48
C SER A 52 -1.11 -12.60 -21.00
N TYR A 53 -0.60 -11.37 -20.94
CA TYR A 53 -1.39 -10.15 -20.68
C TYR A 53 -0.90 -9.01 -21.56
N LYS A 54 -1.63 -7.89 -21.60
CA LYS A 54 -1.16 -6.67 -22.28
C LYS A 54 -0.80 -5.61 -21.23
N ALA A 55 0.46 -5.19 -21.21
CA ALA A 55 0.90 -4.07 -20.40
C ALA A 55 0.31 -2.75 -20.93
N ARG A 56 -0.04 -1.87 -20.00
CA ARG A 56 -0.60 -0.54 -20.23
C ARG A 56 -0.06 0.42 -19.17
N ARG A 57 -0.13 1.71 -19.48
CA ARG A 57 0.19 2.79 -18.54
C ARG A 57 -0.78 3.95 -18.75
N SER A 58 -1.29 4.49 -17.66
CA SER A 58 -1.84 5.84 -17.62
C SER A 58 -0.86 6.75 -16.91
N SER A 59 -0.38 7.80 -17.58
CA SER A 59 0.56 8.74 -16.99
C SER A 59 0.24 10.17 -17.41
N SER A 60 0.85 11.12 -16.70
CA SER A 60 0.74 12.57 -16.92
C SER A 60 1.46 13.07 -18.18
N TRP A 61 1.90 12.19 -19.09
CA TRP A 61 2.68 12.59 -20.27
C TRP A 61 1.93 13.55 -21.20
N ASP A 62 2.70 14.45 -21.82
CA ASP A 62 2.21 15.45 -22.75
C ASP A 62 1.71 14.81 -24.05
N ARG A 63 0.40 14.80 -24.25
CA ARG A 63 -0.25 14.15 -25.41
C ARG A 63 0.11 14.76 -26.77
N THR A 64 0.79 15.91 -26.80
CA THR A 64 1.34 16.48 -28.03
C THR A 64 2.70 15.88 -28.42
N GLY A 65 3.34 15.14 -27.52
CA GLY A 65 4.72 14.67 -27.65
C GLY A 65 5.77 15.67 -27.15
N GLY A 66 5.35 16.75 -26.47
CA GLY A 66 6.23 17.71 -25.80
C GLY A 66 6.76 17.22 -24.45
N ASN A 67 7.13 18.16 -23.58
CA ASN A 67 7.73 17.91 -22.26
C ASN A 67 6.89 18.50 -21.11
N ALA A 68 5.64 18.88 -21.37
CA ALA A 68 4.73 19.34 -20.32
C ALA A 68 4.07 18.14 -19.62
N ASP A 69 4.88 17.24 -19.07
CA ASP A 69 4.47 15.91 -18.58
C ASP A 69 3.82 15.92 -17.19
N ALA A 70 3.16 17.02 -16.82
CA ALA A 70 2.49 17.18 -15.53
C ALA A 70 1.06 17.68 -15.69
N VAL A 71 0.21 17.27 -14.75
CA VAL A 71 -1.17 17.76 -14.67
C VAL A 71 -1.27 18.77 -13.52
N PRO A 72 -1.66 20.03 -13.77
CA PRO A 72 -1.99 20.95 -12.69
C PRO A 72 -3.34 20.58 -12.06
N VAL A 73 -3.49 20.79 -10.76
CA VAL A 73 -4.75 20.52 -10.04
C VAL A 73 -5.12 21.71 -9.17
N GLU A 74 -6.16 22.43 -9.57
CA GLU A 74 -6.66 23.60 -8.85
C GLU A 74 -7.31 23.22 -7.49
N PRO A 75 -7.37 24.14 -6.52
CA PRO A 75 -8.12 23.93 -5.28
C PRO A 75 -9.57 23.48 -5.54
N GLY A 76 -10.00 22.40 -4.88
CA GLY A 76 -11.31 21.79 -5.05
C GLY A 76 -11.47 20.95 -6.32
N ALA A 77 -10.50 20.94 -7.24
CA ALA A 77 -10.56 20.16 -8.46
C ALA A 77 -10.09 18.71 -8.26
N THR A 78 -10.56 17.83 -9.14
CA THR A 78 -10.19 16.41 -9.19
C THR A 78 -9.52 16.10 -10.51
N ALA A 79 -8.33 15.50 -10.44
CA ALA A 79 -7.65 14.90 -11.58
C ALA A 79 -8.02 13.42 -11.69
N THR A 80 -8.51 12.99 -12.85
CA THR A 80 -8.69 11.58 -13.17
C THR A 80 -7.38 10.99 -13.67
N LEU A 81 -6.84 10.03 -12.92
CA LEU A 81 -5.56 9.38 -13.22
C LEU A 81 -5.74 8.14 -14.09
N LEU A 82 -6.83 7.41 -13.89
CA LEU A 82 -7.22 6.23 -14.66
C LEU A 82 -8.75 6.19 -14.73
N ASP A 83 -9.29 5.87 -15.89
CA ASP A 83 -10.72 5.56 -16.11
C ASP A 83 -10.79 4.58 -17.28
N VAL A 84 -10.94 3.30 -16.96
CA VAL A 84 -10.85 2.21 -17.93
C VAL A 84 -11.93 1.17 -17.70
N THR A 85 -12.34 0.51 -18.79
CA THR A 85 -13.28 -0.62 -18.79
C THR A 85 -12.58 -1.91 -19.21
N GLY A 86 -13.10 -3.04 -18.77
CA GLY A 86 -12.55 -4.39 -18.98
C GLY A 86 -11.82 -4.91 -17.74
N ALA A 87 -11.36 -6.17 -17.80
CA ALA A 87 -10.63 -6.79 -16.72
C ALA A 87 -9.14 -6.43 -16.74
N GLY A 88 -8.54 -6.30 -15.57
CA GLY A 88 -7.13 -5.96 -15.43
C GLY A 88 -6.66 -5.94 -13.98
N ALA A 89 -5.43 -5.49 -13.80
CA ALA A 89 -4.87 -5.21 -12.48
C ALA A 89 -3.87 -4.06 -12.57
N ILE A 90 -3.99 -3.05 -11.70
CA ILE A 90 -2.93 -2.07 -11.48
C ILE A 90 -1.81 -2.80 -10.74
N THR A 91 -0.57 -2.66 -11.20
CA THR A 91 0.60 -3.36 -10.65
C THR A 91 1.62 -2.40 -10.06
N HIS A 92 1.53 -1.12 -10.40
CA HIS A 92 2.41 -0.09 -9.85
C HIS A 92 1.78 1.30 -9.98
N ILE A 93 1.93 2.11 -8.93
CA ILE A 93 1.53 3.52 -8.91
C ILE A 93 2.72 4.36 -8.47
N TRP A 94 3.11 5.31 -9.31
CA TRP A 94 4.12 6.31 -9.02
C TRP A 94 3.56 7.73 -9.01
N PHE A 95 4.05 8.57 -8.09
CA PHE A 95 3.82 10.00 -8.07
C PHE A 95 5.10 10.81 -7.75
N THR A 96 5.14 12.04 -8.27
CA THR A 96 5.84 13.15 -7.59
C THR A 96 5.05 14.45 -7.76
N ILE A 97 5.14 15.35 -6.77
CA ILE A 97 4.23 16.48 -6.61
C ILE A 97 5.04 17.76 -6.39
N SER A 98 4.75 18.78 -7.19
CA SER A 98 5.27 20.14 -7.01
C SER A 98 4.11 21.11 -6.73
N THR A 99 4.19 21.80 -5.59
CA THR A 99 3.20 22.77 -5.14
C THR A 99 3.78 23.64 -4.02
N LYS A 100 3.18 24.82 -3.81
CA LYS A 100 3.47 25.69 -2.66
C LYS A 100 2.70 25.28 -1.40
N ASP A 101 1.70 24.41 -1.50
CA ASP A 101 0.98 23.89 -0.33
C ASP A 101 1.93 23.12 0.58
N GLN A 102 2.16 23.59 1.80
CA GLN A 102 3.01 22.88 2.77
C GLN A 102 2.37 21.58 3.26
N HIS A 103 1.05 21.44 3.11
CA HIS A 103 0.28 20.30 3.60
C HIS A 103 -0.29 19.43 2.47
N HIS A 104 0.27 19.49 1.26
CA HIS A 104 -0.22 18.72 0.11
C HIS A 104 -0.31 17.22 0.37
N LEU A 105 0.58 16.65 1.18
CA LEU A 105 0.54 15.23 1.57
C LEU A 105 -0.73 14.87 2.35
N LYS A 106 -1.34 15.82 3.06
CA LYS A 106 -2.61 15.68 3.80
C LYS A 106 -3.82 16.19 3.01
N ASN A 107 -3.60 17.10 2.06
CA ASN A 107 -4.66 17.79 1.32
C ASN A 107 -5.03 17.11 0.00
N LEU A 108 -4.09 16.40 -0.63
CA LEU A 108 -4.38 15.63 -1.84
C LEU A 108 -4.94 14.26 -1.45
N VAL A 109 -6.15 13.95 -1.89
CA VAL A 109 -6.82 12.70 -1.54
C VAL A 109 -6.86 11.77 -2.75
N LEU A 110 -6.22 10.60 -2.61
CA LEU A 110 -6.27 9.51 -3.56
C LEU A 110 -7.56 8.72 -3.36
N ARG A 111 -8.29 8.49 -4.45
CA ARG A 111 -9.47 7.61 -4.45
C ARG A 111 -9.45 6.62 -5.60
N ALA A 112 -9.91 5.41 -5.35
CA ALA A 112 -10.13 4.41 -6.40
C ALA A 112 -11.48 3.69 -6.23
N TRP A 113 -12.09 3.35 -7.37
CA TRP A 113 -13.33 2.59 -7.46
C TRP A 113 -13.13 1.41 -8.42
N TRP A 114 -13.59 0.24 -8.01
CA TRP A 114 -13.54 -0.99 -8.79
C TRP A 114 -14.92 -1.38 -9.30
N ASP A 115 -14.98 -1.88 -10.52
CA ASP A 115 -16.14 -2.56 -11.10
C ASP A 115 -17.46 -1.77 -11.09
N GLY A 116 -17.35 -0.44 -11.10
CA GLY A 116 -18.50 0.47 -11.15
C GLY A 116 -19.17 0.70 -9.79
N GLU A 117 -18.50 0.37 -8.69
CA GLU A 117 -18.99 0.66 -7.34
C GLU A 117 -19.23 2.16 -7.09
N SER A 118 -20.15 2.45 -6.17
CA SER A 118 -20.52 3.84 -5.84
C SER A 118 -19.67 4.47 -4.73
N SER A 119 -19.10 3.64 -3.84
CA SER A 119 -18.17 4.03 -2.77
C SER A 119 -16.74 3.70 -3.17
N PRO A 120 -15.74 4.51 -2.79
CA PRO A 120 -14.37 4.18 -3.14
C PRO A 120 -13.82 3.04 -2.25
N SER A 121 -13.17 2.05 -2.88
CA SER A 121 -12.36 1.04 -2.19
C SER A 121 -11.01 1.57 -1.68
N ILE A 122 -10.49 2.66 -2.26
CA ILE A 122 -9.34 3.40 -1.71
C ILE A 122 -9.80 4.81 -1.33
N GLU A 123 -9.59 5.24 -0.10
CA GLU A 123 -9.72 6.65 0.31
C GLU A 123 -8.67 7.00 1.38
N ALA A 124 -7.66 7.75 0.96
CA ALA A 124 -6.62 8.24 1.87
C ALA A 124 -5.98 9.53 1.34
N PRO A 125 -5.50 10.44 2.21
CA PRO A 125 -4.53 11.43 1.78
C PRO A 125 -3.32 10.75 1.14
N ILE A 126 -2.76 11.36 0.10
CA ILE A 126 -1.70 10.72 -0.69
C ILE A 126 -0.47 10.44 0.16
N GLY A 127 -0.10 11.33 1.09
CA GLY A 127 1.01 11.09 2.01
C GLY A 127 0.77 9.87 2.89
N ASP A 128 -0.38 9.82 3.53
CA ASP A 128 -0.78 8.71 4.41
C ASP A 128 -0.81 7.37 3.66
N PHE A 129 -1.30 7.33 2.41
CA PHE A 129 -1.26 6.11 1.58
C PHE A 129 0.16 5.59 1.37
N TYR A 130 1.15 6.48 1.32
CA TYR A 130 2.58 6.16 1.19
C TYR A 130 3.32 6.15 2.53
N GLY A 131 2.62 5.98 3.66
CA GLY A 131 3.25 5.90 4.99
C GLY A 131 3.85 7.21 5.51
N LEU A 132 3.60 8.34 4.84
CA LEU A 132 4.02 9.68 5.26
C LEU A 132 2.94 10.31 6.17
N GLY A 133 2.55 9.57 7.20
CA GLY A 133 1.38 9.87 8.04
C GLY A 133 1.46 11.16 8.85
N LEU A 134 2.60 11.83 8.88
CA LEU A 134 2.78 13.14 9.51
C LEU A 134 2.85 14.30 8.51
N GLY A 135 2.61 14.03 7.22
CA GLY A 135 2.64 15.06 6.18
C GLY A 135 4.05 15.53 5.81
N GLU A 136 5.07 14.74 6.13
CA GLU A 136 6.49 15.04 5.87
C GLU A 136 7.13 13.96 5.01
N TYR A 137 8.08 14.36 4.15
CA TYR A 137 8.84 13.41 3.35
C TYR A 137 10.04 12.87 4.11
N PHE A 138 10.19 11.54 4.10
CA PHE A 138 11.41 10.83 4.42
C PHE A 138 11.57 9.66 3.46
N THR A 139 12.82 9.26 3.18
CA THR A 139 13.07 8.14 2.28
C THR A 139 12.97 6.82 3.02
N TYR A 140 12.28 5.85 2.44
CA TYR A 140 12.27 4.48 2.95
C TYR A 140 11.90 3.50 1.83
N GLN A 141 12.17 2.22 2.07
CA GLN A 141 11.76 1.13 1.20
C GLN A 141 11.18 0.00 2.05
N SER A 142 10.04 -0.51 1.61
CA SER A 142 9.46 -1.77 2.05
C SER A 142 9.17 -2.66 0.83
N GLU A 143 8.48 -3.78 1.05
CA GLU A 143 8.01 -4.64 -0.04
C GLU A 143 6.96 -3.94 -0.93
N LEU A 144 5.95 -3.31 -0.31
CA LEU A 144 4.79 -2.77 -1.04
C LEU A 144 4.85 -1.25 -1.31
N LEU A 145 5.67 -0.50 -0.58
CA LEU A 145 5.80 0.94 -0.68
C LEU A 145 7.28 1.37 -0.72
N THR A 146 7.56 2.46 -1.42
CA THR A 146 8.89 3.09 -1.42
C THR A 146 8.77 4.59 -1.61
N VAL A 147 9.45 5.35 -0.77
CA VAL A 147 9.68 6.79 -0.95
C VAL A 147 11.14 6.97 -1.31
N ALA A 148 11.39 7.12 -2.61
CA ALA A 148 12.72 7.35 -3.15
C ALA A 148 13.13 8.83 -3.00
N PRO A 149 14.44 9.14 -3.11
CA PRO A 149 14.94 10.51 -2.98
C PRO A 149 14.17 11.51 -3.84
N VAL A 150 14.05 12.74 -3.32
CA VAL A 150 13.37 13.85 -4.01
C VAL A 150 11.88 13.54 -4.28
N LYS A 151 11.16 13.05 -3.26
CA LYS A 151 9.69 12.98 -3.23
C LYS A 151 9.09 12.05 -4.30
N ALA A 152 9.75 10.94 -4.60
CA ALA A 152 9.26 9.94 -5.55
C ALA A 152 8.53 8.82 -4.79
N LEU A 153 7.21 8.78 -4.90
CA LEU A 153 6.32 7.87 -4.18
C LEU A 153 6.01 6.66 -5.08
N ASN A 154 6.27 5.43 -4.63
CA ASN A 154 6.04 4.20 -5.40
C ASN A 154 5.24 3.19 -4.56
N ALA A 155 4.21 2.60 -5.16
CA ALA A 155 3.38 1.56 -4.55
C ALA A 155 3.28 0.37 -5.50
N TYR A 156 3.37 -0.83 -4.95
CA TYR A 156 3.46 -2.10 -5.69
C TYR A 156 2.34 -3.09 -5.34
N PHE A 157 1.25 -2.62 -4.73
CA PHE A 157 0.06 -3.44 -4.52
C PHE A 157 -0.55 -3.88 -5.85
N GLU A 158 -0.99 -5.13 -5.92
CA GLU A 158 -1.82 -5.61 -7.03
C GLU A 158 -3.26 -5.13 -6.82
N MET A 159 -3.83 -4.35 -7.75
CA MET A 159 -5.20 -3.84 -7.62
C MET A 159 -6.05 -4.37 -8.77
N PRO A 160 -6.56 -5.60 -8.65
CA PRO A 160 -7.36 -6.25 -9.69
C PRO A 160 -8.76 -5.62 -9.82
N PHE A 161 -9.30 -5.64 -11.02
CA PHE A 161 -10.66 -5.22 -11.37
C PHE A 161 -11.20 -6.08 -12.52
N SER A 162 -12.48 -6.45 -12.47
CA SER A 162 -13.13 -7.36 -13.43
C SER A 162 -13.80 -6.62 -14.60
N SER A 163 -14.31 -5.42 -14.40
CA SER A 163 -15.12 -4.70 -15.38
C SER A 163 -14.73 -3.23 -15.56
N ALA A 164 -14.21 -2.57 -14.52
CA ALA A 164 -13.75 -1.20 -14.63
C ALA A 164 -12.82 -0.79 -13.48
N ALA A 165 -11.96 0.19 -13.72
CA ALA A 165 -11.19 0.87 -12.68
C ALA A 165 -11.20 2.37 -12.92
N LYS A 166 -11.50 3.12 -11.84
CA LYS A 166 -11.37 4.57 -11.81
C LYS A 166 -10.46 4.97 -10.67
N VAL A 167 -9.45 5.79 -10.95
CA VAL A 167 -8.53 6.33 -9.94
C VAL A 167 -8.43 7.83 -10.10
N THR A 168 -8.52 8.56 -8.99
CA THR A 168 -8.51 10.03 -8.99
C THR A 168 -7.67 10.59 -7.85
N VAL A 169 -7.17 11.81 -8.03
CA VAL A 169 -6.62 12.64 -6.95
C VAL A 169 -7.42 13.93 -6.87
N THR A 170 -7.95 14.25 -5.70
CA THR A 170 -8.67 15.49 -5.44
C THR A 170 -7.83 16.43 -4.60
N ASN A 171 -7.69 17.68 -5.04
CA ASN A 171 -7.02 18.72 -4.26
C ASN A 171 -8.01 19.36 -3.28
N GLN A 172 -7.96 18.96 -2.00
CA GLN A 172 -8.76 19.59 -0.94
C GLN A 172 -8.00 20.74 -0.25
N GLY A 173 -6.80 21.07 -0.72
CA GLY A 173 -6.00 22.17 -0.23
C GLY A 173 -6.46 23.52 -0.77
N LYS A 174 -5.84 24.59 -0.27
CA LYS A 174 -6.13 25.98 -0.67
C LYS A 174 -5.20 26.50 -1.75
N GLN A 175 -4.16 25.74 -2.09
CA GLN A 175 -3.17 26.12 -3.10
C GLN A 175 -3.23 25.16 -4.28
N ARG A 176 -2.90 25.68 -5.46
CA ARG A 176 -2.79 24.88 -6.67
C ARG A 176 -1.66 23.86 -6.56
N VAL A 177 -1.88 22.67 -7.12
CA VAL A 177 -0.78 21.77 -7.49
C VAL A 177 -0.24 22.23 -8.84
N ASP A 178 1.00 22.73 -8.85
CA ASP A 178 1.64 23.25 -10.05
C ASP A 178 1.96 22.12 -11.02
N SER A 179 2.51 21.01 -10.48
CA SER A 179 2.85 19.81 -11.25
C SER A 179 2.50 18.54 -10.47
N LEU A 180 1.46 17.81 -10.89
CA LEU A 180 1.23 16.42 -10.51
C LEU A 180 1.79 15.51 -11.60
N TYR A 181 2.88 14.81 -11.29
CA TYR A 181 3.41 13.75 -12.14
C TYR A 181 2.91 12.41 -11.62
N TYR A 182 2.45 11.54 -12.53
CA TYR A 182 2.01 10.20 -12.14
C TYR A 182 2.24 9.15 -13.23
N ALA A 183 2.34 7.90 -12.81
CA ALA A 183 2.30 6.73 -13.69
C ALA A 183 1.59 5.57 -12.98
N LEU A 184 0.46 5.15 -13.53
CA LEU A 184 -0.27 3.95 -13.13
C LEU A 184 0.00 2.88 -14.18
N ASP A 185 0.86 1.93 -13.83
CA ASP A 185 1.11 0.73 -14.62
C ASP A 185 0.05 -0.32 -14.32
N TYR A 186 -0.54 -0.87 -15.38
CA TYR A 186 -1.56 -1.89 -15.25
C TYR A 186 -1.49 -2.89 -16.39
N VAL A 187 -2.09 -4.05 -16.19
CA VAL A 187 -2.28 -5.06 -17.22
C VAL A 187 -3.76 -5.19 -17.56
N THR A 188 -4.07 -5.45 -18.83
CA THR A 188 -5.42 -5.88 -19.23
C THR A 188 -5.46 -7.37 -19.45
N LEU A 189 -6.53 -7.99 -18.99
CA LEU A 189 -6.77 -9.42 -19.01
C LEU A 189 -8.11 -9.70 -19.73
N PRO A 190 -8.29 -10.87 -20.35
CA PRO A 190 -9.60 -11.28 -20.88
C PRO A 190 -10.66 -11.41 -19.77
N SER A 191 -10.24 -11.92 -18.60
CA SER A 191 -11.05 -12.10 -17.40
C SER A 191 -10.14 -12.34 -16.19
N LEU A 192 -10.69 -12.17 -14.99
CA LEU A 192 -10.07 -12.58 -13.73
C LEU A 192 -10.65 -13.91 -13.24
N PRO A 193 -9.89 -14.71 -12.47
CA PRO A 193 -10.46 -15.79 -11.67
C PRO A 193 -11.55 -15.28 -10.72
N ALA A 194 -12.52 -16.14 -10.38
CA ALA A 194 -13.71 -15.76 -9.62
C ALA A 194 -13.44 -15.44 -8.14
N ASP A 195 -12.31 -15.90 -7.61
CA ASP A 195 -11.88 -15.82 -6.22
C ASP A 195 -10.91 -14.66 -5.94
N ILE A 196 -10.72 -13.76 -6.91
CA ILE A 196 -9.86 -12.57 -6.75
C ILE A 196 -10.61 -11.45 -6.01
N GLY A 197 -10.14 -11.11 -4.82
CA GLY A 197 -10.62 -9.95 -4.05
C GLY A 197 -10.24 -8.62 -4.70
N ARG A 198 -10.73 -7.51 -4.14
CA ARG A 198 -10.39 -6.15 -4.52
C ARG A 198 -9.51 -5.51 -3.46
N PHE A 199 -8.51 -4.76 -3.92
CA PHE A 199 -7.60 -4.04 -3.03
C PHE A 199 -8.31 -2.84 -2.41
N HIS A 200 -8.13 -2.68 -1.10
CA HIS A 200 -8.68 -1.57 -0.34
C HIS A 200 -7.59 -0.89 0.47
N ALA A 201 -7.74 0.42 0.65
CA ALA A 201 -6.93 1.20 1.56
C ALA A 201 -7.74 2.34 2.17
N GLN A 202 -7.72 2.46 3.49
CA GLN A 202 -8.53 3.45 4.20
C GLN A 202 -7.72 4.17 5.25
N TYR A 203 -7.79 5.51 5.22
CA TYR A 203 -7.26 6.38 6.25
C TYR A 203 -8.15 6.44 7.49
N ARG A 204 -7.52 6.42 8.68
CA ARG A 204 -8.14 6.74 9.96
C ARG A 204 -7.22 7.64 10.78
N GLN A 205 -7.81 8.35 11.74
CA GLN A 205 -7.09 9.14 12.73
C GLN A 205 -7.83 9.20 14.06
N SER A 206 -7.08 9.44 15.13
CA SER A 206 -7.56 9.86 16.44
C SER A 206 -6.51 10.80 17.02
N ALA A 207 -6.79 12.11 16.99
CA ALA A 207 -5.77 13.14 17.19
C ALA A 207 -6.37 14.36 17.92
N PRO A 208 -6.40 14.36 19.27
CA PRO A 208 -5.97 13.28 20.17
C PRO A 208 -7.11 12.28 20.52
N PRO A 209 -6.79 11.01 20.86
CA PRO A 209 -7.73 10.11 21.51
C PRO A 209 -7.99 10.56 22.95
N LYS A 210 -9.08 10.05 23.55
CA LYS A 210 -9.37 10.26 24.97
C LYS A 210 -8.61 9.24 25.81
N ALA A 211 -7.73 9.71 26.71
CA ALA A 211 -7.08 8.86 27.71
C ALA A 211 -8.06 8.29 28.75
N THR A 212 -7.73 7.11 29.27
CA THR A 212 -8.41 6.50 30.43
C THR A 212 -7.98 7.11 31.76
N VAL A 213 -6.78 7.72 31.82
CA VAL A 213 -6.23 8.39 33.01
C VAL A 213 -5.57 9.71 32.58
N GLU A 214 -5.88 10.80 33.28
CA GLU A 214 -5.40 12.15 32.92
C GLU A 214 -4.25 12.65 33.82
N ASP A 215 -4.01 12.00 34.96
CA ASP A 215 -2.98 12.38 35.94
C ASP A 215 -2.03 11.20 36.21
N TRP A 216 -1.01 11.10 35.36
CA TRP A 216 0.06 10.12 35.42
C TRP A 216 1.37 10.78 34.96
N GLN A 217 2.51 10.25 35.39
CA GLN A 217 3.84 10.81 35.15
C GLN A 217 4.78 9.84 34.44
N VAL A 218 4.60 8.53 34.63
CA VAL A 218 5.33 7.47 33.92
C VAL A 218 4.41 6.30 33.58
N ASN A 219 4.74 5.52 32.55
CA ASN A 219 3.90 4.41 32.06
C ASN A 219 3.60 3.34 33.14
N TRP A 220 4.49 3.18 34.11
CA TRP A 220 4.39 2.20 35.21
C TRP A 220 3.74 2.77 36.48
N ASP A 221 3.06 3.91 36.38
CA ASP A 221 2.31 4.46 37.51
C ASP A 221 1.19 3.49 37.89
N LYS A 222 0.93 3.37 39.20
CA LYS A 222 -0.12 2.46 39.71
C LYS A 222 -1.51 2.73 39.12
N SER A 223 -1.81 3.98 38.75
CA SER A 223 -3.06 4.36 38.08
C SER A 223 -3.15 3.83 36.65
N VAL A 224 -2.01 3.59 35.99
CA VAL A 224 -1.88 3.01 34.66
C VAL A 224 -1.81 1.48 34.74
N ASP A 225 -0.88 0.91 35.52
CA ASP A 225 -0.70 -0.54 35.70
C ASP A 225 -1.96 -1.28 36.18
N GLY A 226 -2.86 -0.58 36.87
CA GLY A 226 -4.12 -1.14 37.37
C GLY A 226 -5.21 -1.30 36.31
N ILE A 227 -5.04 -0.69 35.13
CA ILE A 227 -6.03 -0.72 34.06
C ILE A 227 -6.06 -2.12 33.45
N LYS A 228 -7.27 -2.57 33.08
CA LYS A 228 -7.47 -3.85 32.41
C LYS A 228 -8.26 -3.61 31.15
N ASN A 229 -7.65 -3.93 30.02
CA ASN A 229 -8.32 -3.86 28.73
C ASN A 229 -8.32 -5.24 28.07
N LEU A 230 -9.44 -5.94 28.18
CA LEU A 230 -9.59 -7.29 27.61
C LEU A 230 -10.36 -7.29 26.28
N LYS A 231 -11.04 -6.19 25.97
CA LYS A 231 -12.06 -6.13 24.91
C LYS A 231 -11.79 -5.06 23.85
N GLY A 232 -10.80 -4.20 24.06
CA GLY A 232 -10.40 -3.19 23.09
C GLY A 232 -11.46 -2.15 22.74
N GLU A 233 -12.47 -1.94 23.60
CA GLU A 233 -13.65 -1.11 23.29
C GLU A 233 -13.29 0.36 22.98
N SER A 234 -12.19 0.86 23.57
CA SER A 234 -11.68 2.23 23.39
C SER A 234 -10.34 2.29 22.64
N ASN A 235 -9.93 1.18 22.03
CA ASN A 235 -8.69 1.12 21.26
C ASN A 235 -8.77 2.03 20.03
N TYR A 236 -7.61 2.49 19.56
CA TYR A 236 -7.50 3.06 18.23
C TYR A 236 -7.81 1.99 17.19
N VAL A 237 -8.64 2.31 16.21
CA VAL A 237 -9.06 1.34 15.19
C VAL A 237 -8.29 1.60 13.91
N TYR A 238 -7.52 0.60 13.45
CA TYR A 238 -6.88 0.62 12.13
C TYR A 238 -7.88 0.29 11.02
N LEU A 239 -8.70 -0.75 11.23
CA LEU A 239 -9.62 -1.30 10.23
C LEU A 239 -10.89 -1.82 10.89
N GLU A 240 -12.04 -1.54 10.28
CA GLU A 240 -13.27 -2.32 10.43
C GLU A 240 -13.82 -2.63 9.05
N ALA A 241 -14.01 -3.91 8.74
CA ALA A 241 -14.53 -4.37 7.47
C ALA A 241 -15.51 -5.53 7.66
N THR A 242 -16.46 -5.63 6.74
CA THR A 242 -17.42 -6.74 6.64
C THR A 242 -17.34 -7.35 5.24
N GLY A 243 -17.57 -8.65 5.16
CA GLY A 243 -17.39 -9.44 3.95
C GLY A 243 -16.31 -10.50 4.14
N ARG A 244 -15.85 -11.07 3.04
CA ARG A 244 -14.77 -12.07 3.03
C ARG A 244 -13.50 -11.42 2.50
N GLY A 245 -12.39 -11.59 3.19
CA GLY A 245 -11.14 -10.94 2.80
C GLY A 245 -9.95 -11.32 3.66
N HIS A 246 -8.89 -10.52 3.53
CA HIS A 246 -7.71 -10.64 4.36
C HIS A 246 -6.98 -9.30 4.48
N PHE A 247 -6.62 -8.95 5.71
CA PHE A 247 -5.79 -7.81 6.03
C PHE A 247 -4.32 -8.10 5.73
N ILE A 248 -3.65 -7.18 5.02
CA ILE A 248 -2.27 -7.37 4.56
C ILE A 248 -1.28 -6.39 5.19
N GLY A 249 -1.74 -5.39 5.95
CA GLY A 249 -0.84 -4.50 6.66
C GLY A 249 -1.37 -3.11 6.93
N VAL A 250 -0.53 -2.32 7.57
CA VAL A 250 -0.86 -0.97 8.03
C VAL A 250 0.39 -0.09 8.00
N THR A 251 0.19 1.18 7.63
CA THR A 251 1.10 2.27 7.96
C THR A 251 0.52 3.01 9.16
N HIS A 252 1.36 3.33 10.14
CA HIS A 252 0.94 3.98 11.37
C HIS A 252 1.89 5.13 11.69
N ALA A 253 1.34 6.29 12.01
CA ALA A 253 2.12 7.44 12.45
C ALA A 253 1.62 7.98 13.77
N VAL A 254 2.56 8.42 14.61
CA VAL A 254 2.31 9.00 15.92
C VAL A 254 3.03 10.33 16.05
N GLU A 255 2.32 11.34 16.53
CA GLU A 255 2.90 12.58 17.03
C GLU A 255 2.55 12.71 18.51
N GLN A 256 3.56 12.71 19.37
CA GLN A 256 3.38 12.60 20.81
C GLN A 256 2.96 13.93 21.43
N ASN A 257 1.88 13.90 22.19
CA ASN A 257 1.43 14.98 23.06
C ASN A 257 1.99 14.86 24.48
N GLN A 258 2.56 13.71 24.85
CA GLN A 258 3.06 13.38 26.19
C GLN A 258 4.50 12.84 26.15
N GLU A 259 5.25 13.01 27.23
CA GLU A 259 6.60 12.45 27.38
C GLU A 259 6.56 10.92 27.64
N GLY A 260 7.69 10.25 27.43
CA GLY A 260 7.86 8.80 27.60
C GLY A 260 7.33 7.98 26.44
N TRP A 261 7.64 6.68 26.44
CA TRP A 261 7.26 5.73 25.41
C TRP A 261 5.74 5.65 25.17
N PHE A 262 5.31 5.86 23.92
CA PHE A 262 3.90 5.78 23.55
C PHE A 262 3.38 4.36 23.34
N GLY A 263 4.29 3.43 23.04
CA GLY A 263 3.94 2.18 22.38
C GLY A 263 3.74 0.98 23.29
N GLU A 264 3.45 1.15 24.58
CA GLU A 264 3.07 0.03 25.47
C GLU A 264 1.70 -0.61 25.11
N GLY A 265 1.04 -0.13 24.05
CA GLY A 265 -0.29 -0.57 23.68
C GLY A 265 -0.32 -1.84 22.83
N ASP A 266 -1.17 -2.79 23.21
CA ASP A 266 -1.32 -4.07 22.53
C ASP A 266 -2.15 -3.94 21.24
N ASP A 267 -1.73 -4.62 20.16
CA ASP A 267 -2.59 -4.87 19.01
C ASP A 267 -3.64 -5.94 19.34
N MET A 268 -4.89 -5.70 18.91
CA MET A 268 -6.02 -6.59 19.17
C MET A 268 -6.87 -6.75 17.91
N PHE A 269 -7.00 -7.99 17.44
CA PHE A 269 -7.74 -8.36 16.23
C PHE A 269 -8.96 -9.18 16.61
N PHE A 270 -10.13 -8.76 16.14
CA PHE A 270 -11.40 -9.44 16.34
C PHE A 270 -11.88 -9.94 14.99
N ILE A 271 -11.97 -11.26 14.84
CA ILE A 271 -12.28 -11.91 13.57
C ILE A 271 -13.67 -12.54 13.66
N ASP A 272 -14.48 -12.35 12.62
CA ASP A 272 -15.79 -12.99 12.42
C ASP A 272 -16.78 -12.90 13.60
N GLY A 273 -16.68 -11.81 14.37
CA GLY A 273 -17.59 -11.48 15.48
C GLY A 273 -17.13 -11.98 16.85
N ASP A 274 -15.90 -12.47 16.97
CA ASP A 274 -15.31 -12.88 18.24
C ASP A 274 -15.40 -11.76 19.29
N GLN A 275 -15.85 -12.10 20.50
CA GLN A 275 -16.08 -11.16 21.60
C GLN A 275 -14.80 -10.80 22.37
N LEU A 276 -13.76 -11.60 22.20
CA LEU A 276 -12.41 -11.40 22.69
C LEU A 276 -11.47 -11.36 21.48
N PRO A 277 -10.31 -10.70 21.57
CA PRO A 277 -9.36 -10.69 20.47
C PRO A 277 -8.94 -12.12 20.12
N THR A 278 -9.11 -12.48 18.84
CA THR A 278 -8.59 -13.72 18.26
C THR A 278 -7.06 -13.69 18.22
N ILE A 279 -6.48 -12.51 18.02
CA ILE A 279 -5.04 -12.24 18.08
C ILE A 279 -4.83 -11.07 19.04
N ASN A 280 -3.93 -11.24 20.01
CA ASN A 280 -3.56 -10.22 21.00
C ASN A 280 -2.04 -10.08 21.03
N GLY A 281 -1.56 -8.84 20.98
CA GLY A 281 -0.15 -8.48 21.05
C GLY A 281 0.37 -8.28 22.47
N THR A 282 1.51 -7.60 22.54
CA THR A 282 2.25 -7.29 23.78
C THR A 282 2.81 -5.86 23.83
N GLY A 283 2.67 -5.10 22.75
CA GLY A 283 3.25 -3.77 22.59
C GLY A 283 3.23 -3.34 21.13
N THR A 284 3.34 -2.04 20.90
CA THR A 284 3.34 -1.46 19.56
C THR A 284 4.64 -1.75 18.84
N GLU A 285 5.79 -1.57 19.48
CA GLU A 285 7.08 -1.96 18.92
C GLU A 285 7.14 -3.44 18.61
N ASP A 286 6.56 -4.27 19.48
CA ASP A 286 6.48 -5.71 19.29
C ASP A 286 5.63 -6.04 18.07
N TYR A 287 4.47 -5.38 17.91
CA TYR A 287 3.66 -5.49 16.72
C TYR A 287 4.42 -5.05 15.47
N PHE A 288 5.33 -4.07 15.54
CA PHE A 288 6.14 -3.67 14.38
C PHE A 288 7.46 -4.47 14.26
N ASN A 289 7.56 -5.61 14.95
CA ASN A 289 8.72 -6.52 15.01
C ASN A 289 10.03 -5.82 15.43
N GLY A 290 9.92 -4.80 16.28
CA GLY A 290 11.00 -4.28 17.08
C GLY A 290 11.01 -4.89 18.48
N ALA A 291 11.67 -4.21 19.39
CA ALA A 291 11.65 -4.47 20.83
C ALA A 291 12.23 -3.25 21.55
N TRP A 292 11.90 -3.07 22.83
CA TRP A 292 12.48 -2.04 23.70
C TRP A 292 12.48 -0.67 23.02
N ASP A 293 11.29 -0.11 22.74
CA ASP A 293 11.10 1.24 22.15
C ASP A 293 11.91 1.52 20.86
N PHE A 294 12.37 0.46 20.18
CA PHE A 294 13.37 0.48 19.11
C PHE A 294 14.73 1.10 19.50
N ASN A 295 14.95 1.41 20.79
CA ASN A 295 16.06 2.23 21.30
C ASN A 295 16.18 3.56 20.51
N GLY A 296 15.03 4.10 20.08
CA GLY A 296 14.93 5.28 19.23
C GLY A 296 15.61 5.19 17.86
N GLN A 297 15.93 3.98 17.36
CA GLN A 297 16.65 3.80 16.10
C GLN A 297 15.69 3.60 14.92
N PRO A 298 15.75 4.45 13.87
CA PRO A 298 14.94 4.24 12.68
C PRO A 298 15.47 3.07 11.85
N PHE A 299 14.57 2.31 11.23
CA PHE A 299 14.92 1.19 10.35
C PHE A 299 13.85 0.93 9.28
N SER A 300 14.21 0.19 8.24
CA SER A 300 13.28 -0.20 7.16
C SER A 300 13.67 -1.56 6.58
N TYR A 301 12.80 -2.55 6.74
CA TYR A 301 12.92 -3.87 6.13
C TYR A 301 11.77 -4.13 5.16
N ALA A 302 11.82 -5.25 4.43
CA ALA A 302 10.80 -5.60 3.46
C ALA A 302 9.39 -5.61 4.09
N HIS A 303 9.21 -6.31 5.22
CA HIS A 303 7.89 -6.54 5.83
C HIS A 303 7.56 -5.60 6.99
N ASN A 304 8.53 -4.89 7.58
CA ASN A 304 8.30 -4.01 8.72
C ASN A 304 9.33 -2.88 8.80
N GLY A 305 9.00 -1.80 9.51
CA GLY A 305 9.90 -0.67 9.66
C GLY A 305 9.40 0.41 10.61
N ALA A 306 10.35 1.19 11.12
CA ALA A 306 10.14 2.48 11.77
C ALA A 306 11.00 3.54 11.07
N PRO A 307 10.74 3.87 9.78
CA PRO A 307 11.63 4.72 8.97
C PRO A 307 11.81 6.15 9.48
N CYS A 308 10.87 6.64 10.29
CA CYS A 308 10.94 7.97 10.88
C CYS A 308 10.81 7.84 12.39
N ILE A 309 11.88 8.19 13.10
CA ILE A 309 11.89 8.40 14.54
C ILE A 309 12.63 9.72 14.78
N ILE A 310 11.92 10.72 15.30
CA ILE A 310 12.48 12.05 15.60
C ILE A 310 12.05 12.43 17.01
N ASP A 311 12.99 12.93 17.82
CA ASP A 311 12.75 13.36 19.20
C ASP A 311 11.98 12.30 20.01
N ALA A 312 12.48 11.06 19.97
CA ALA A 312 11.87 9.89 20.61
C ALA A 312 11.47 10.17 22.07
N GLU A 313 10.27 9.72 22.45
CA GLU A 313 9.73 9.84 23.82
C GLU A 313 9.58 11.27 24.36
N ARG A 314 9.63 12.29 23.50
CA ARG A 314 9.38 13.70 23.85
C ARG A 314 8.05 14.17 23.31
N ILE A 315 7.49 15.22 23.92
CA ILE A 315 6.40 16.00 23.31
C ILE A 315 6.89 16.56 21.98
N GLY A 316 6.13 16.37 20.90
CA GLY A 316 6.60 16.67 19.55
C GLY A 316 7.39 15.53 18.89
N GLY A 317 7.65 14.45 19.63
CA GLY A 317 8.27 13.24 19.12
C GLY A 317 7.40 12.59 18.04
N ARG A 318 8.05 12.09 17.00
CA ARG A 318 7.39 11.62 15.78
C ARG A 318 7.86 10.23 15.41
N TYR A 319 6.89 9.38 15.11
CA TYR A 319 7.12 8.01 14.66
C TYR A 319 6.30 7.76 13.40
N CYS A 320 6.92 7.18 12.37
CA CYS A 320 6.20 6.57 11.26
C CYS A 320 6.65 5.11 11.14
N LEU A 321 5.67 4.20 11.13
CA LEU A 321 5.82 2.77 11.26
C LEU A 321 5.06 2.08 10.11
N TYR A 322 5.46 0.86 9.76
CA TYR A 322 4.69 -0.01 8.89
C TYR A 322 4.91 -1.48 9.21
N ARG A 323 3.89 -2.30 8.95
CA ARG A 323 3.97 -3.77 8.94
C ARG A 323 3.10 -4.35 7.83
N TRP A 324 3.67 -5.32 7.12
CA TRP A 324 3.02 -6.13 6.09
C TRP A 324 2.89 -7.57 6.57
N HIS A 325 1.77 -8.20 6.23
CA HIS A 325 1.46 -9.61 6.50
C HIS A 325 1.31 -10.35 5.16
N THR A 326 2.25 -10.17 4.23
CA THR A 326 2.14 -10.68 2.84
C THR A 326 2.35 -12.18 2.75
N GLU A 327 3.19 -12.73 3.63
CA GLU A 327 3.49 -14.15 3.77
C GLU A 327 2.38 -14.92 4.50
N SER A 328 1.64 -14.25 5.39
CA SER A 328 0.53 -14.84 6.15
C SER A 328 -0.55 -13.79 6.43
N PRO A 329 -1.39 -13.45 5.43
CA PRO A 329 -2.44 -12.46 5.62
C PRO A 329 -3.46 -12.87 6.69
N ILE A 330 -4.00 -11.90 7.41
CA ILE A 330 -4.98 -12.15 8.46
C ILE A 330 -6.37 -12.23 7.82
N THR A 331 -6.86 -13.45 7.64
CA THR A 331 -8.11 -13.76 6.91
C THR A 331 -9.36 -13.58 7.76
N PHE A 332 -10.46 -13.23 7.12
CA PHE A 332 -11.80 -13.16 7.73
C PHE A 332 -12.86 -13.59 6.71
N GLU A 333 -13.91 -14.28 7.15
CA GLU A 333 -14.99 -14.78 6.27
C GLU A 333 -16.26 -13.93 6.37
N LYS A 334 -16.43 -13.16 7.45
CA LYS A 334 -17.59 -12.31 7.72
C LYS A 334 -17.21 -10.89 8.09
N SER A 335 -16.20 -10.71 8.94
CA SER A 335 -15.80 -9.39 9.42
C SER A 335 -14.44 -9.39 10.09
N ILE A 336 -13.77 -8.25 10.09
CA ILE A 336 -12.58 -8.01 10.88
C ILE A 336 -12.63 -6.64 11.53
N LYS A 337 -12.15 -6.56 12.78
CA LYS A 337 -11.81 -5.31 13.44
C LYS A 337 -10.38 -5.40 13.95
N VAL A 338 -9.52 -4.53 13.43
CA VAL A 338 -8.11 -4.44 13.81
C VAL A 338 -7.90 -3.17 14.61
N THR A 339 -7.38 -3.32 15.82
CA THR A 339 -7.19 -2.20 16.75
C THR A 339 -5.83 -2.26 17.42
N ILE A 340 -5.42 -1.15 18.01
CA ILE A 340 -4.26 -1.06 18.90
C ILE A 340 -4.61 -0.15 20.07
N GLU A 341 -4.11 -0.45 21.27
CA GLU A 341 -4.21 0.52 22.36
C GLU A 341 -3.32 1.73 22.11
N HIS A 342 -3.74 2.92 22.57
CA HIS A 342 -2.89 4.12 22.57
C HIS A 342 -2.15 4.24 23.91
N GLY A 343 -1.12 3.40 24.06
CA GLY A 343 -0.47 3.09 25.33
C GLY A 343 -1.26 2.10 26.18
N HIS A 344 -0.62 1.46 27.17
CA HIS A 344 -1.22 0.43 28.02
C HIS A 344 -2.61 0.84 28.54
N GLY A 345 -3.64 0.03 28.27
CA GLY A 345 -4.99 0.35 28.75
C GLY A 345 -5.54 1.68 28.23
N ASN A 346 -5.08 2.15 27.06
CA ASN A 346 -5.52 3.41 26.43
C ASN A 346 -5.27 4.65 27.30
N HIS A 347 -4.17 4.67 28.08
CA HIS A 347 -3.89 5.75 29.03
C HIS A 347 -3.28 7.02 28.39
N ARG A 348 -2.85 6.96 27.13
CA ARG A 348 -2.21 8.09 26.46
C ARG A 348 -3.19 8.87 25.58
N SER A 349 -2.76 10.03 25.11
CA SER A 349 -3.53 10.92 24.25
C SER A 349 -2.66 11.48 23.13
N ASP A 350 -1.73 10.66 22.63
CA ASP A 350 -0.89 10.98 21.48
C ASP A 350 -1.69 10.88 20.18
N ASN A 351 -1.30 11.68 19.17
CA ASN A 351 -2.04 11.73 17.91
C ASN A 351 -1.73 10.54 17.02
N PHE A 352 -2.72 9.72 16.71
CA PHE A 352 -2.57 8.50 15.91
C PHE A 352 -3.17 8.73 14.52
N TYR A 353 -2.43 8.32 13.49
CA TYR A 353 -2.84 8.32 12.09
C TYR A 353 -2.50 6.98 11.46
N SER A 354 -3.32 6.47 10.54
CA SER A 354 -3.00 5.22 9.87
C SER A 354 -3.68 5.06 8.52
N VAL A 355 -3.09 4.22 7.67
CA VAL A 355 -3.79 3.59 6.54
C VAL A 355 -3.73 2.08 6.70
N ALA A 356 -4.89 1.44 6.77
CA ALA A 356 -4.99 -0.02 6.68
C ALA A 356 -5.11 -0.45 5.21
N TYR A 357 -4.50 -1.59 4.87
CA TYR A 357 -4.50 -2.16 3.52
C TYR A 357 -4.99 -3.61 3.57
N TRP A 358 -5.93 -3.99 2.70
CA TRP A 358 -6.52 -5.33 2.69
C TRP A 358 -7.09 -5.69 1.32
N TYR A 359 -7.43 -6.96 1.14
CA TYR A 359 -8.26 -7.40 0.02
C TYR A 359 -9.58 -7.95 0.53
N GLN A 360 -10.68 -7.69 -0.18
CA GLN A 360 -11.97 -8.33 0.12
C GLN A 360 -12.87 -8.48 -1.10
N THR A 361 -13.93 -9.27 -0.94
CA THR A 361 -15.03 -9.34 -1.91
C THR A 361 -15.88 -8.08 -1.87
N GLU A 362 -16.47 -7.75 -3.03
CA GLU A 362 -17.48 -6.70 -3.15
C GLU A 362 -18.93 -7.23 -2.98
N PRO A 363 -19.88 -6.40 -2.49
CA PRO A 363 -19.69 -5.01 -2.04
C PRO A 363 -19.04 -4.93 -0.65
N HIS A 364 -18.21 -3.90 -0.43
CA HIS A 364 -17.66 -3.55 0.88
C HIS A 364 -18.58 -2.62 1.69
N ALA A 365 -18.36 -2.54 3.01
CA ALA A 365 -19.02 -1.56 3.87
C ALA A 365 -18.51 -0.13 3.56
N PRO A 366 -19.37 0.90 3.56
CA PRO A 366 -18.93 2.26 3.30
C PRO A 366 -17.90 2.69 4.34
N PHE A 367 -16.88 3.42 3.88
CA PHE A 367 -15.88 3.96 4.79
C PHE A 367 -16.46 5.06 5.69
N PRO A 368 -15.92 5.24 6.91
CA PRO A 368 -16.18 6.44 7.69
C PRO A 368 -15.86 7.69 6.86
N ALA A 369 -16.55 8.79 7.14
CA ALA A 369 -16.28 10.04 6.45
C ALA A 369 -14.82 10.47 6.68
N LEU A 370 -14.11 10.77 5.59
CA LEU A 370 -12.77 11.35 5.67
C LEU A 370 -12.82 12.69 6.43
N PRO A 371 -12.02 12.88 7.51
CA PRO A 371 -11.97 14.14 8.26
C PRO A 371 -11.66 15.34 7.37
N ALA A 372 -12.08 16.55 7.75
CA ALA A 372 -11.80 17.75 6.97
C ALA A 372 -10.29 18.01 6.84
N PRO A 373 -9.80 18.67 5.76
CA PRO A 373 -8.37 18.89 5.55
C PRO A 373 -7.62 19.47 6.75
N GLU A 374 -8.21 20.46 7.42
CA GLU A 374 -7.66 21.09 8.63
C GLU A 374 -7.51 20.15 9.83
N ASP A 375 -8.36 19.13 9.95
CA ASP A 375 -8.34 18.16 11.04
C ASP A 375 -7.28 17.07 10.81
N ARG A 376 -6.80 16.90 9.57
CA ARG A 376 -5.77 15.92 9.20
C ARG A 376 -4.34 16.44 9.37
N ILE A 377 -4.17 17.71 9.72
CA ILE A 377 -2.86 18.34 9.90
C ILE A 377 -2.33 18.02 11.31
N PRO A 378 -1.18 17.33 11.43
CA PRO A 378 -0.58 17.05 12.73
C PRO A 378 -0.26 18.34 13.50
N ARG A 379 -0.51 18.31 14.80
CA ARG A 379 -0.20 19.37 15.76
C ARG A 379 -0.26 18.84 17.18
N ILE A 380 0.51 19.47 18.05
CA ILE A 380 0.52 19.15 19.49
C ILE A 380 -0.69 19.75 20.20
N PHE A 381 -1.27 18.96 21.09
CA PHE A 381 -2.38 19.34 21.96
C PHE A 381 -1.95 19.29 23.43
N ALA A 382 -2.51 20.18 24.24
CA ALA A 382 -2.43 20.07 25.70
C ALA A 382 -3.45 19.02 26.16
N VAL A 383 -2.99 17.88 26.66
CA VAL A 383 -3.84 16.71 26.98
C VAL A 383 -3.73 16.23 28.44
N GLY A 384 -2.83 16.79 29.25
CA GLY A 384 -2.51 16.25 30.58
C GLY A 384 -1.64 14.98 30.53
N GLY A 385 -1.38 14.33 31.66
CA GLY A 385 -0.42 13.22 31.76
C GLY A 385 1.05 13.64 31.69
N ALA A 386 1.95 12.70 31.39
CA ALA A 386 3.39 12.88 31.57
C ALA A 386 3.95 14.07 30.79
N GLY A 387 4.51 15.05 31.52
CA GLY A 387 5.15 16.24 30.97
C GLY A 387 4.23 17.23 30.24
N ALA A 388 3.00 16.84 29.88
CA ALA A 388 2.11 17.63 29.06
C ALA A 388 1.33 18.66 29.89
N ALA A 389 1.08 19.83 29.28
CA ALA A 389 0.17 20.80 29.85
C ALA A 389 -1.27 20.24 29.89
N LYS A 390 -2.03 20.61 30.91
CA LYS A 390 -3.47 20.32 30.97
C LYS A 390 -4.24 21.22 29.98
N PRO A 391 -5.33 20.73 29.37
CA PRO A 391 -6.24 21.57 28.60
C PRO A 391 -6.69 22.78 29.44
N LYS A 392 -6.87 23.94 28.80
CA LYS A 392 -7.51 25.08 29.46
C LYS A 392 -9.01 24.82 29.52
N GLU A 393 -9.60 24.92 30.70
CA GLU A 393 -11.05 24.82 30.94
C GLU A 393 -11.87 25.87 30.18
#